data_AF-A0AAD7GYB5-F1
#
_entry.id   AF-A0AAD7GYB5-F1
#
_cell.length_a   1.000
_cell.length_b   1.000
_cell.length_c   1.000
_cell.angle_alpha   90.00
_cell.angle_beta   90.00
_cell.angle_gamma   90.00
#
_symmetry.space_group_name_H-M   'P 1'
#
loop_
_entity.id
_entity.type
_entity.pdbx_description
1 polymer ?
#
loop_
_entity_poly.entity_id
_entity_poly.type
_entity_poly.pdbx_seq_one_letter_code
_entity_poly.pdbx_strand_id
1 'polypeptide(L)'
;ISFNKWQGHESLDNFDNFYGVDNFSGFHRSQILVEIQDLVCHSQSVEIIQQRLAVLVQMAHRIITETICEVESQVIVFEQYYQSLGHFRGDLRRRSGHHAGYDRGIVSHFKNIYNPDGSFCTDDWNFTGHDIGSQTVVIKDNWVELSSHSSVDSAYYAARNAYYARRFSR
;
A
#
# COMPACT_ATOMS: atom_id res chain seq x y z
N ILE A 1 -2.03 -20.11 3.96
CA ILE A 1 -2.15 -20.70 2.58
C ILE A 1 -1.05 -20.09 1.73
N SER A 2 -0.32 -20.90 0.95
CA SER A 2 0.68 -20.45 -0.01
C SER A 2 0.03 -20.19 -1.37
N PHE A 3 0.45 -19.13 -2.06
CA PHE A 3 0.08 -18.87 -3.46
C PHE A 3 1.23 -19.09 -4.43
N ASN A 4 2.41 -19.48 -3.94
CA ASN A 4 3.53 -19.85 -4.79
C ASN A 4 3.14 -20.99 -5.75
N LYS A 5 3.22 -20.73 -7.06
CA LYS A 5 2.76 -21.64 -8.12
C LYS A 5 1.33 -22.18 -7.89
N TRP A 6 0.43 -21.34 -7.38
CA TRP A 6 -0.94 -21.74 -7.09
C TRP A 6 -1.58 -22.41 -8.32
N GLN A 7 -2.15 -23.60 -8.14
CA GLN A 7 -2.71 -24.46 -9.21
C GLN A 7 -1.80 -24.70 -10.42
N GLY A 8 -0.47 -24.57 -10.27
CA GLY A 8 0.49 -24.76 -11.36
C GLY A 8 0.70 -23.53 -12.24
N HIS A 9 0.17 -22.35 -11.88
CA HIS A 9 0.42 -21.11 -12.61
C HIS A 9 1.87 -20.63 -12.39
N GLU A 10 2.69 -20.68 -13.43
CA GLU A 10 4.09 -20.24 -13.37
C GLU A 10 4.23 -18.73 -13.13
N SER A 11 3.23 -17.92 -13.50
CA SER A 11 3.21 -16.48 -13.21
C SER A 11 3.11 -16.15 -11.72
N LEU A 12 2.84 -17.15 -10.86
CA LEU A 12 2.86 -17.03 -9.41
C LEU A 12 4.11 -17.66 -8.78
N ASP A 13 5.15 -17.93 -9.57
CA ASP A 13 6.43 -18.35 -9.00
C ASP A 13 6.99 -17.23 -8.09
N ASN A 14 7.50 -17.62 -6.94
CA ASN A 14 8.01 -16.74 -5.89
C ASN A 14 6.97 -15.76 -5.30
N PHE A 15 5.67 -15.99 -5.51
CA PHE A 15 4.63 -15.08 -5.01
C PHE A 15 4.74 -14.82 -3.50
N ASP A 16 5.01 -15.86 -2.72
CA ASP A 16 5.13 -15.74 -1.26
C ASP A 16 6.39 -14.97 -0.80
N ASN A 17 7.32 -14.61 -1.69
CA ASN A 17 8.41 -13.68 -1.34
C ASN A 17 7.85 -12.28 -1.06
N PHE A 18 6.69 -11.96 -1.62
CA PHE A 18 5.93 -10.77 -1.29
C PHE A 18 4.85 -11.15 -0.27
N TYR A 19 5.25 -10.98 0.99
CA TYR A 19 4.42 -11.16 2.18
C TYR A 19 4.07 -12.61 2.58
N GLY A 20 4.96 -13.57 2.38
CA GLY A 20 5.05 -14.84 3.12
C GLY A 20 3.82 -15.75 3.17
N VAL A 21 4.04 -16.99 3.58
CA VAL A 21 2.94 -17.86 3.98
C VAL A 21 2.31 -17.28 5.25
N ASP A 22 0.99 -17.10 5.23
CA ASP A 22 0.17 -16.54 6.32
C ASP A 22 0.37 -15.04 6.60
N ASN A 23 1.06 -14.32 5.71
CA ASN A 23 1.11 -12.86 5.73
C ASN A 23 0.58 -12.25 4.43
N PHE A 24 -0.32 -12.93 3.70
CA PHE A 24 -0.83 -12.54 2.38
C PHE A 24 -1.19 -11.05 2.22
N SER A 25 -1.61 -10.39 3.29
CA SER A 25 -2.00 -8.98 3.31
C SER A 25 -0.86 -8.00 3.65
N GLY A 26 0.32 -8.48 4.06
CA GLY A 26 1.46 -7.68 4.49
C GLY A 26 1.35 -7.08 5.90
N PHE A 27 0.45 -7.61 6.74
CA PHE A 27 0.22 -7.13 8.10
C PHE A 27 1.43 -7.32 9.03
N HIS A 28 2.08 -8.48 8.96
CA HIS A 28 3.17 -8.89 9.86
C HIS A 28 4.55 -8.41 9.35
N ARG A 29 4.72 -7.09 9.16
CA ARG A 29 6.01 -6.50 8.79
C ARG A 29 6.56 -5.61 9.90
N SER A 30 7.86 -5.66 10.15
CA SER A 30 8.53 -4.73 11.06
C SER A 30 8.81 -3.40 10.35
N GLN A 31 8.94 -2.33 11.13
CA GLN A 31 9.40 -1.03 10.64
C GLN A 31 10.73 -0.69 11.30
N ILE A 32 11.69 -0.28 10.50
CA ILE A 32 12.92 0.37 10.96
C ILE A 32 12.76 1.85 10.63
N LEU A 33 12.69 2.67 11.68
CA LEU A 33 12.48 4.10 11.52
C LEU A 33 13.78 4.77 11.10
N VAL A 34 13.71 5.52 10.01
CA VAL A 34 14.79 6.40 9.59
C VAL A 34 14.32 7.82 9.85
N GLU A 35 14.91 8.44 10.87
CA GLU A 35 14.57 9.79 11.27
C GLU A 35 15.11 10.80 10.24
N ILE A 36 14.21 11.59 9.67
CA ILE A 36 14.55 12.73 8.82
C ILE A 36 14.17 13.98 9.60
N GLN A 37 15.18 14.63 10.19
CA GLN A 37 14.98 15.95 10.82
C GLN A 37 14.33 16.88 9.78
N ASP A 38 13.29 17.60 10.23
CA ASP A 38 12.54 18.63 9.48
C ASP A 38 11.49 18.18 8.44
N LEU A 39 11.19 16.88 8.33
CA LEU A 39 10.12 16.43 7.42
C LEU A 39 8.72 16.57 8.06
N VAL A 40 8.02 17.64 7.71
CA VAL A 40 6.66 17.97 8.17
C VAL A 40 5.64 17.85 7.04
N CYS A 41 4.39 17.51 7.36
CA CYS A 41 3.33 17.53 6.37
C CYS A 41 2.95 18.99 6.01
N HIS A 42 2.57 19.21 4.75
CA HIS A 42 2.12 20.51 4.26
C HIS A 42 0.63 20.47 3.92
N SER A 43 -0.08 21.57 4.21
CA SER A 43 -1.48 21.71 3.81
C SER A 43 -1.57 21.79 2.27
N GLN A 44 -2.47 20.99 1.71
CA GLN A 44 -2.79 20.93 0.29
C GLN A 44 -4.29 20.75 0.12
N SER A 45 -4.84 21.19 -1.01
CA SER A 45 -6.24 20.89 -1.31
C SER A 45 -6.44 19.37 -1.41
N VAL A 46 -7.46 18.88 -0.71
CA VAL A 46 -7.81 17.46 -0.66
C VAL A 46 -8.09 16.91 -2.05
N GLU A 47 -8.71 17.70 -2.92
CA GLU A 47 -8.96 17.30 -4.31
C GLU A 47 -7.65 16.99 -5.03
N ILE A 48 -6.63 17.83 -4.83
CA ILE A 48 -5.35 17.61 -5.45
C ILE A 48 -4.73 16.33 -4.88
N ILE A 49 -4.83 16.04 -3.57
CA ILE A 49 -4.37 14.73 -3.02
C ILE A 49 -5.14 13.56 -3.66
N GLN A 50 -6.45 13.67 -3.79
CA GLN A 50 -7.31 12.64 -4.39
C GLN A 50 -6.97 12.37 -5.86
N GLN A 51 -6.65 13.38 -6.65
CA GLN A 51 -6.22 13.21 -8.04
C GLN A 51 -4.95 12.36 -8.13
N ARG A 52 -3.95 12.61 -7.26
CA ARG A 52 -2.70 11.81 -7.22
C ARG A 52 -3.00 10.36 -6.85
N LEU A 53 -3.83 10.14 -5.82
CA LEU A 53 -4.22 8.79 -5.40
C LEU A 53 -5.02 8.06 -6.49
N ALA A 54 -5.90 8.76 -7.21
CA ALA A 54 -6.65 8.17 -8.32
C ALA A 54 -5.72 7.68 -9.44
N VAL A 55 -4.66 8.42 -9.76
CA VAL A 55 -3.63 7.99 -10.72
C VAL A 55 -2.93 6.72 -10.23
N LEU A 56 -2.54 6.64 -8.96
CA LEU A 56 -1.89 5.44 -8.40
C LEU A 56 -2.83 4.21 -8.45
N VAL A 57 -4.13 4.40 -8.22
CA VAL A 57 -5.13 3.32 -8.37
C VAL A 57 -5.22 2.85 -9.82
N GLN A 58 -5.30 3.75 -10.79
CA GLN A 58 -5.33 3.36 -12.20
C GLN A 58 -4.00 2.76 -12.66
N MET A 59 -2.88 3.19 -12.08
CA MET A 59 -1.58 2.58 -12.33
C MET A 59 -1.54 1.12 -11.88
N ALA A 60 -2.09 0.81 -10.70
CA ALA A 60 -2.20 -0.57 -10.22
C ALA A 60 -3.08 -1.42 -11.16
N HIS A 61 -4.21 -0.88 -11.63
CA HIS A 61 -5.03 -1.57 -12.64
C HIS A 61 -4.21 -1.86 -13.89
N ARG A 62 -3.55 -0.83 -14.41
CA ARG A 62 -2.77 -0.90 -15.65
C ARG A 62 -1.65 -1.94 -15.56
N ILE A 63 -0.87 -1.92 -14.47
CA ILE A 63 0.18 -2.92 -14.20
C ILE A 63 -0.42 -4.31 -14.27
N ILE A 64 -1.44 -4.60 -13.45
CA ILE A 64 -2.02 -5.94 -13.36
C ILE A 64 -2.58 -6.42 -14.70
N THR A 65 -3.29 -5.56 -15.43
CA THR A 65 -3.95 -5.95 -16.69
C THR A 65 -3.02 -6.03 -17.88
N GLU A 66 -1.91 -5.26 -17.89
CA GLU A 66 -0.95 -5.27 -19.00
C GLU A 66 0.21 -6.26 -18.78
N THR A 67 0.54 -6.64 -17.54
CA THR A 67 1.72 -7.48 -17.24
C THR A 67 1.42 -8.92 -16.82
N ILE A 68 0.16 -9.25 -16.50
CA ILE A 68 -0.24 -10.61 -16.10
C ILE A 68 -1.28 -11.14 -17.08
N CYS A 69 -1.00 -12.28 -17.73
CA CYS A 69 -1.91 -12.89 -18.69
C CYS A 69 -3.03 -13.69 -18.02
N GLU A 70 -2.70 -14.43 -16.96
CA GLU A 70 -3.64 -15.32 -16.27
C GLU A 70 -4.58 -14.53 -15.35
N VAL A 71 -5.88 -14.64 -15.60
CA VAL A 71 -6.90 -13.87 -14.86
C VAL A 71 -6.96 -14.27 -13.38
N GLU A 72 -6.67 -15.53 -13.05
CA GLU A 72 -6.56 -16.02 -11.68
C GLU A 72 -5.39 -15.33 -10.95
N SER A 73 -4.23 -15.22 -11.61
CA SER A 73 -3.07 -14.51 -11.08
C SER A 73 -3.36 -13.02 -10.90
N GLN A 74 -4.08 -12.38 -11.83
CA GLN A 74 -4.52 -10.99 -11.69
C GLN A 74 -5.36 -10.79 -10.42
N VAL A 75 -6.32 -11.68 -10.16
CA VAL A 75 -7.18 -11.61 -8.97
C VAL A 75 -6.36 -11.80 -7.70
N ILE A 76 -5.48 -12.80 -7.66
CA ILE A 76 -4.64 -13.09 -6.49
C ILE A 76 -3.72 -11.91 -6.17
N VAL A 77 -3.03 -11.35 -7.17
CA VAL A 77 -2.15 -10.19 -7.02
C VAL A 77 -2.94 -8.95 -6.59
N PHE A 78 -4.11 -8.70 -7.21
CA PHE A 78 -4.94 -7.55 -6.86
C PHE A 78 -5.45 -7.63 -5.41
N GLU A 79 -5.91 -8.81 -4.97
CA GLU A 79 -6.36 -9.00 -3.59
C GLU A 79 -5.21 -8.77 -2.60
N GLN A 80 -4.01 -9.30 -2.85
CA GLN A 80 -2.85 -8.99 -2.01
C GLN A 80 -2.59 -7.48 -1.93
N TYR A 81 -2.55 -6.79 -3.08
CA TYR A 81 -2.35 -5.33 -3.14
C TYR A 81 -3.44 -4.59 -2.36
N TYR A 82 -4.72 -4.90 -2.60
CA TYR A 82 -5.86 -4.26 -1.95
C TYR A 82 -5.83 -4.43 -0.43
N GLN A 83 -5.53 -5.63 0.06
CA GLN A 83 -5.42 -5.88 1.50
C GLN A 83 -4.24 -5.11 2.12
N SER A 84 -3.11 -4.99 1.41
CA SER A 84 -1.94 -4.24 1.89
C SER A 84 -2.24 -2.76 2.13
N LEU A 85 -3.09 -2.14 1.30
CA LEU A 85 -3.55 -0.75 1.51
C LEU A 85 -4.42 -0.63 2.77
N GLY A 86 -5.21 -1.66 3.06
CA GLY A 86 -6.13 -1.69 4.20
C GLY A 86 -5.44 -1.58 5.57
N HIS A 87 -4.17 -1.97 5.67
CA HIS A 87 -3.40 -1.90 6.93
C HIS A 87 -2.92 -0.52 7.28
N PHE A 88 -2.62 0.31 6.28
CA PHE A 88 -2.16 1.68 6.51
C PHE A 88 -3.20 2.53 7.27
N ARG A 89 -4.48 2.19 7.16
CA ARG A 89 -5.56 2.72 8.01
C ARG A 89 -5.26 2.54 9.51
N GLY A 90 -4.72 1.38 9.91
CA GLY A 90 -4.36 1.10 11.30
C GLY A 90 -3.23 2.02 11.78
N ASP A 91 -2.24 2.26 10.91
CA ASP A 91 -1.11 3.14 11.18
C ASP A 91 -1.56 4.60 11.33
N LEU A 92 -2.45 5.06 10.44
CA LEU A 92 -3.08 6.39 10.51
C LEU A 92 -3.90 6.60 11.80
N ARG A 93 -4.47 5.52 12.35
CA ARG A 93 -5.25 5.54 13.59
C ARG A 93 -4.42 5.30 14.85
N ARG A 94 -3.10 5.07 14.71
CA ARG A 94 -2.19 4.63 15.78
C ARG A 94 -2.69 3.38 16.52
N ARG A 95 -3.23 2.42 15.78
CA ARG A 95 -3.81 1.16 16.35
C ARG A 95 -3.10 -0.11 15.92
N SER A 96 -2.21 -0.05 14.92
CA SER A 96 -1.48 -1.21 14.40
C SER A 96 -0.23 -1.56 15.20
N GLY A 97 0.28 -0.65 16.04
CA GLY A 97 1.62 -0.74 16.62
C GLY A 97 2.72 -0.24 15.67
N HIS A 98 2.37 0.16 14.45
CA HIS A 98 3.27 0.77 13.47
C HIS A 98 3.07 2.28 13.40
N HIS A 99 4.10 2.97 12.92
CA HIS A 99 4.04 4.39 12.57
C HIS A 99 3.39 4.58 11.20
N ALA A 100 2.60 5.66 11.04
CA ALA A 100 2.17 6.08 9.70
C ALA A 100 3.34 6.72 8.98
N GLY A 101 3.85 6.01 7.99
CA GLY A 101 4.97 6.42 7.17
C GLY A 101 5.00 5.63 5.87
N TYR A 102 6.07 5.80 5.12
CA TYR A 102 6.34 5.05 3.91
C TYR A 102 7.81 4.62 3.89
N ASP A 103 8.10 3.54 3.17
CA ASP A 103 9.47 3.10 2.98
C ASP A 103 10.13 3.92 1.85
N ARG A 104 11.16 4.71 2.18
CA ARG A 104 11.83 5.58 1.18
C ARG A 104 12.58 4.78 0.12
N GLY A 105 13.10 3.59 0.47
CA GLY A 105 13.81 2.73 -0.47
C GLY A 105 12.84 2.24 -1.53
N ILE A 106 11.70 1.69 -1.11
CA ILE A 106 10.66 1.18 -2.01
C ILE A 106 10.06 2.31 -2.86
N VAL A 107 9.69 3.45 -2.25
CA VAL A 107 9.10 4.59 -2.99
C VAL A 107 10.07 5.19 -4.01
N SER A 108 11.39 5.07 -3.81
CA SER A 108 12.38 5.59 -4.77
C SER A 108 12.33 4.93 -6.16
N HIS A 109 11.75 3.72 -6.26
CA HIS A 109 11.54 3.02 -7.53
C HIS A 109 10.35 3.56 -8.33
N PHE A 110 9.52 4.47 -7.80
CA PHE A 110 8.35 4.98 -8.50
C PHE A 110 8.66 5.51 -9.91
N LYS A 111 9.79 6.22 -10.06
CA LYS A 111 10.25 6.75 -11.36
C LYS A 111 10.67 5.68 -12.36
N ASN A 112 10.96 4.46 -11.89
CA ASN A 112 11.46 3.37 -12.71
C ASN A 112 10.31 2.52 -13.28
N ILE A 113 9.04 2.78 -12.94
CA ILE A 113 7.88 2.02 -13.46
C ILE A 113 7.85 2.03 -15.00
N TYR A 114 8.36 3.09 -15.62
CA TYR A 114 8.46 3.22 -17.07
C TYR A 114 9.90 3.35 -17.53
N ASN A 115 10.18 2.72 -18.67
CA ASN A 115 11.37 2.98 -19.45
C ASN A 115 11.29 4.38 -20.10
N PRO A 116 12.41 4.96 -20.56
CA PRO A 116 12.41 6.27 -21.23
C PRO A 116 11.53 6.35 -22.50
N ASP A 117 11.22 5.20 -23.11
CA ASP A 117 10.33 5.09 -24.27
C ASP A 117 8.83 5.02 -23.91
N GLY A 118 8.49 5.02 -22.61
CA GLY A 118 7.13 4.94 -22.10
C GLY A 118 6.57 3.51 -21.97
N SER A 119 7.33 2.47 -22.31
CA SER A 119 6.99 1.08 -22.02
C SER A 119 7.15 0.76 -20.53
N PHE A 120 6.44 -0.27 -20.03
CA PHE A 120 6.64 -0.72 -18.66
C PHE A 120 8.05 -1.29 -18.49
N CYS A 121 8.72 -0.89 -17.41
CA CYS A 121 9.96 -1.52 -16.99
C CYS A 121 9.67 -2.92 -16.46
N THR A 122 10.45 -3.90 -16.89
CA THR A 122 10.37 -5.30 -16.45
C THR A 122 11.58 -5.73 -15.64
N ASP A 123 12.43 -4.78 -15.25
CA ASP A 123 13.64 -5.07 -14.48
C ASP A 123 13.26 -5.50 -13.07
N ASP A 124 13.94 -6.53 -12.57
CA ASP A 124 13.91 -6.87 -11.16
C ASP A 124 14.68 -5.79 -10.38
N TRP A 125 13.98 -5.11 -9.47
CA TRP A 125 14.55 -4.08 -8.61
C TRP A 125 15.25 -4.66 -7.36
N ASN A 126 15.38 -5.98 -7.29
CA ASN A 126 16.13 -6.74 -6.30
C ASN A 126 15.66 -6.47 -4.86
N PHE A 127 14.33 -6.45 -4.67
CA PHE A 127 13.71 -6.43 -3.34
C PHE A 127 12.53 -7.41 -3.26
N THR A 128 12.18 -7.75 -2.03
CA THR A 128 11.08 -8.65 -1.67
C THR A 128 10.15 -7.98 -0.67
N GLY A 129 9.08 -8.68 -0.27
CA GLY A 129 8.19 -8.19 0.80
C GLY A 129 8.91 -7.99 2.14
N HIS A 130 10.05 -8.65 2.37
CA HIS A 130 10.85 -8.48 3.60
C HIS A 130 11.58 -7.14 3.69
N ASP A 131 11.84 -6.49 2.56
CA ASP A 131 12.52 -5.20 2.51
C ASP A 131 11.57 -4.04 2.83
N ILE A 132 10.26 -4.27 2.74
CA ILE A 132 9.23 -3.26 2.94
C ILE A 132 9.13 -2.90 4.43
N GLY A 133 9.49 -1.66 4.75
CA GLY A 133 9.51 -1.13 6.11
C GLY A 133 10.92 -0.97 6.67
N SER A 134 11.94 -1.49 5.99
CA SER A 134 13.36 -1.40 6.38
C SER A 134 13.92 0.02 6.37
N GLN A 135 13.26 0.95 5.67
CA GLN A 135 13.62 2.37 5.63
C GLN A 135 12.39 3.26 5.79
N THR A 136 11.62 3.04 6.87
CA THR A 136 10.38 3.77 7.13
C THR A 136 10.67 5.22 7.52
N VAL A 137 10.21 6.14 6.69
CA VAL A 137 10.19 7.58 6.97
C VAL A 137 8.86 7.93 7.62
N VAL A 138 8.94 8.55 8.80
CA VAL A 138 7.77 9.06 9.53
C VAL A 138 7.73 10.56 9.39
N ILE A 139 6.56 11.07 9.00
CA ILE A 139 6.33 12.51 8.82
C ILE A 139 5.78 13.08 10.11
N LYS A 140 6.32 14.20 10.56
CA LYS A 140 5.73 14.92 11.69
C LYS A 140 4.40 15.53 11.27
N ASP A 141 3.33 15.12 11.96
CA ASP A 141 1.95 15.54 11.71
C ASP A 141 1.37 16.29 12.92
N ASN A 142 0.06 16.55 12.89
CA ASN A 142 -0.67 17.25 13.94
C ASN A 142 -1.24 16.32 15.02
N TRP A 143 -0.73 15.08 15.14
CA TRP A 143 -1.19 14.14 16.16
C TRP A 143 -0.93 14.67 17.58
N VAL A 144 -1.95 14.54 18.42
CA VAL A 144 -1.94 14.87 19.85
C VAL A 144 -2.45 13.65 20.61
N GLU A 145 -1.58 13.01 21.40
CA GLU A 145 -1.84 11.72 22.05
C GLU A 145 -3.15 11.68 22.84
N LEU A 146 -3.50 12.77 23.53
CA LEU A 146 -4.67 12.82 24.42
C LEU A 146 -6.02 12.96 23.68
N SER A 147 -6.04 13.51 22.47
CA SER A 147 -7.30 13.89 21.80
C SER A 147 -7.48 13.28 20.41
N SER A 148 -6.37 12.99 19.70
CA SER A 148 -6.43 12.60 18.29
C SER A 148 -7.08 11.23 18.06
N HIS A 149 -6.94 10.29 19.01
CA HIS A 149 -7.58 8.98 18.91
C HIS A 149 -9.10 9.10 18.69
N SER A 150 -9.79 9.89 19.51
CA SER A 150 -11.25 10.03 19.42
C SER A 150 -11.68 10.71 18.12
N SER A 151 -11.01 11.80 17.73
CA SER A 151 -11.34 12.53 16.50
C SER A 151 -11.05 11.71 15.25
N VAL A 152 -9.93 10.97 15.21
CA VAL A 152 -9.55 10.14 14.07
C VAL A 152 -10.46 8.91 13.95
N ASP A 153 -10.86 8.30 15.07
CA ASP A 153 -11.86 7.22 15.03
C ASP A 153 -13.23 7.71 14.57
N SER A 154 -13.66 8.90 15.00
CA SER A 154 -14.90 9.52 14.50
C SER A 154 -14.86 9.70 12.98
N ALA A 155 -13.76 10.24 12.45
CA ALA A 155 -13.56 10.40 11.01
C ALA A 155 -13.56 9.04 10.27
N TYR A 156 -12.89 8.03 10.84
CA TYR A 156 -12.87 6.67 10.29
C TYR A 156 -14.28 6.07 10.20
N TYR A 157 -15.08 6.13 11.27
CA TYR A 157 -16.43 5.59 11.27
C TYR A 157 -17.35 6.35 10.32
N ALA A 158 -17.25 7.68 10.25
CA ALA A 158 -18.00 8.48 9.28
C ALA A 158 -17.71 8.05 7.83
N ALA A 159 -16.43 7.88 7.48
CA ALA A 159 -16.03 7.43 6.14
C ALA A 159 -16.55 6.01 5.81
N ARG A 160 -16.45 5.09 6.78
CA ARG A 160 -16.95 3.70 6.61
C ARG A 160 -18.47 3.65 6.47
N ASN A 161 -19.18 4.43 7.27
CA ASN A 161 -20.64 4.51 7.21
C ASN A 161 -21.09 5.06 5.85
N ALA A 162 -20.41 6.08 5.32
CA ALA A 162 -20.71 6.61 3.99
C ALA A 162 -20.54 5.56 2.88
N TYR A 163 -19.51 4.70 2.98
CA TYR A 163 -19.32 3.58 2.06
C TYR A 163 -20.47 2.57 2.14
N TYR A 164 -20.84 2.14 3.36
CA TYR A 164 -21.89 1.13 3.54
C TYR A 164 -23.29 1.66 3.22
N ALA A 165 -23.61 2.90 3.59
CA ALA A 165 -24.89 3.52 3.30
C ALA A 165 -25.18 3.50 1.79
N ARG A 166 -24.16 3.78 0.95
CA ARG A 166 -24.28 3.74 -0.51
C ARG A 166 -24.42 2.34 -1.09
N ARG A 167 -23.95 1.31 -0.39
CA ARG A 167 -24.02 -0.10 -0.84
C ARG A 167 -25.41 -0.71 -0.63
N PHE A 168 -26.18 -0.22 0.35
CA PHE A 168 -27.54 -0.71 0.65
C PHE A 168 -28.66 0.20 0.10
N SER A 169 -28.31 1.34 -0.51
CA SER A 169 -29.25 2.26 -1.16
C SER A 169 -29.35 2.06 -2.68
N ARG A 170 -28.75 0.98 -3.21
CA ARG A 170 -28.85 0.52 -4.60
C ARG A 170 -29.36 -0.91 -4.59
#